data_AF-A0A435JDG7-F1
#
_entry.id   AF-A0A435JDG7-F1
#
_cell.length_a   1.000
_cell.length_b   1.000
_cell.length_c   1.000
_cell.angle_alpha   90.00
_cell.angle_beta   90.00
_cell.angle_gamma   90.00
#
_symmetry.space_group_name_H-M   'P 1'
#
loop_
_entity.id
_entity.type
_entity.pdbx_description
1 polymer ?
#
loop_
_entity_poly.entity_id
_entity_poly.type
_entity_poly.pdbx_seq_one_letter_code
_entity_poly.pdbx_strand_id
1 'polypeptide(L)' 'MAGYGVVIPAFNAAATIGAALNSVLAQAAKAEAIVVVDDGSTDDTAA' A
#
# COMPACT_ATOMS: atom_id res chain seq x y z
N MET A 1 -1.70 -9.63 -22.18
CA MET A 1 -1.43 -10.20 -20.84
C MET A 1 -2.22 -9.36 -19.86
N ALA A 2 -2.93 -9.96 -18.91
CA ALA A 2 -3.59 -9.19 -17.84
C ALA A 2 -2.49 -8.69 -16.88
N GLY A 3 -2.51 -7.41 -16.49
CA GLY A 3 -1.59 -6.92 -15.46
C GLY A 3 -2.00 -7.39 -14.07
N TYR A 4 -1.32 -6.86 -13.06
CA TYR A 4 -1.52 -7.23 -11.67
C TYR A 4 -1.83 -6.00 -10.81
N GLY A 5 -2.61 -6.22 -9.76
CA GLY A 5 -2.86 -5.25 -8.69
C GLY A 5 -2.13 -5.65 -7.41
N VAL A 6 -1.99 -4.68 -6.51
CA VAL A 6 -1.42 -4.88 -5.17
C VAL A 6 -2.45 -4.46 -4.13
N VAL A 7 -2.65 -5.30 -3.12
CA VAL A 7 -3.47 -4.99 -1.94
C VAL A 7 -2.56 -4.96 -0.72
N ILE A 8 -2.64 -3.88 0.07
CA ILE A 8 -1.86 -3.66 1.29
C ILE A 8 -2.84 -3.50 2.46
N PRO A 9 -3.10 -4.55 3.24
CA PRO A 9 -3.78 -4.41 4.52
C PRO A 9 -2.88 -3.65 5.49
N ALA A 10 -3.42 -2.67 6.19
CA ALA A 10 -2.69 -1.82 7.11
C ALA A 10 -3.49 -1.64 8.41
N PHE A 11 -2.82 -1.82 9.55
CA PHE A 11 -3.34 -1.48 10.87
C PHE A 11 -2.20 -0.88 11.69
N ASN A 12 -2.36 0.35 12.16
CA ASN A 12 -1.34 1.10 12.89
C ASN A 12 0.04 1.13 12.18
N ALA A 13 0.01 1.41 10.88
CA ALA A 13 1.14 1.41 9.97
C ALA A 13 1.64 2.81 9.60
N ALA A 14 1.29 3.88 10.33
CA ALA A 14 1.69 5.25 10.01
C ALA A 14 3.22 5.38 9.77
N ALA A 15 4.02 4.63 10.53
CA ALA A 15 5.48 4.64 10.42
C ALA A 15 6.04 3.92 9.16
N THR A 16 5.29 3.04 8.51
CA THR A 16 5.80 2.13 7.48
C THR A 16 5.04 2.19 6.16
N ILE A 17 3.78 2.65 6.15
CA ILE A 17 2.91 2.62 4.98
C ILE A 17 3.51 3.41 3.80
N GLY A 18 4.13 4.56 4.07
CA GLY A 18 4.84 5.33 3.03
C GLY A 18 6.02 4.58 2.40
N ALA A 19 6.81 3.85 3.20
CA ALA A 19 7.92 3.04 2.69
C ALA A 19 7.42 1.85 1.86
N ALA A 20 6.33 1.21 2.28
CA ALA A 20 5.69 0.12 1.54
C ALA A 20 5.17 0.60 0.18
N LEU A 21 4.46 1.73 0.14
CA LEU A 21 3.98 2.34 -1.10
C LEU A 21 5.16 2.68 -2.04
N ASN A 22 6.21 3.31 -1.51
CA ASN A 22 7.41 3.62 -2.29
C ASN A 22 8.07 2.36 -2.89
N SER A 23 8.13 1.26 -2.13
CA SER A 23 8.67 -0.02 -2.60
C SER A 23 7.87 -0.59 -3.78
N VAL A 24 6.53 -0.55 -3.71
CA VAL A 24 5.66 -1.02 -4.79
C VAL A 24 5.77 -0.10 -6.02
N LEU A 25 5.77 1.21 -5.82
CA LEU A 25 5.91 2.19 -6.90
C LEU A 25 7.26 2.10 -7.61
N ALA A 26 8.32 1.67 -6.92
CA ALA A 26 9.66 1.51 -7.46
C ALA A 26 9.85 0.24 -8.31
N GLN A 27 8.90 -0.70 -8.33
CA GLN A 27 9.03 -1.94 -9.10
C GLN A 27 9.19 -1.67 -10.61
N ALA A 28 9.96 -2.52 -11.29
CA ALA A 28 10.17 -2.43 -12.74
C ALA A 28 8.90 -2.76 -13.53
N ALA A 29 8.18 -3.80 -13.10
CA ALA A 29 6.81 -4.02 -13.53
C ALA A 29 5.90 -3.07 -12.73
N LYS A 30 5.02 -2.33 -13.40
CA LYS A 30 4.08 -1.43 -12.71
C LYS A 30 2.78 -2.16 -12.42
N ALA A 31 2.31 -2.04 -11.17
CA ALA A 31 0.97 -2.48 -10.80
C ALA A 31 -0.07 -1.58 -11.48
N GLU A 32 -1.17 -2.18 -11.93
CA GLU A 32 -2.30 -1.43 -12.53
C GLU A 32 -3.09 -0.66 -11.46
N ALA A 33 -3.12 -1.20 -10.24
CA ALA A 33 -3.78 -0.59 -9.10
C ALA A 33 -3.07 -0.97 -7.80
N ILE A 34 -3.07 -0.04 -6.84
CA ILE A 34 -2.63 -0.27 -5.47
C ILE A 34 -3.80 0.13 -4.56
N VAL A 35 -4.25 -0.80 -3.72
CA VAL A 35 -5.33 -0.57 -2.76
C VAL A 35 -4.78 -0.78 -1.36
N VAL A 36 -4.81 0.27 -0.54
CA VAL A 36 -4.54 0.16 0.90
C VAL A 36 -5.87 -0.05 1.60
N VAL A 37 -5.94 -1.07 2.44
CA VAL A 37 -7.12 -1.37 3.26
C VAL A 37 -6.73 -1.06 4.70
N ASP A 38 -7.24 0.06 5.23
CA ASP A 38 -7.11 0.39 6.64
C ASP A 38 -8.08 -0.47 7.46
N ASP A 39 -7.53 -1.34 8.32
CA ASP A 39 -8.27 -2.28 9.16
C ASP A 39 -8.58 -1.68 10.55
N GLY A 40 -9.06 -0.44 10.55
CA GLY A 40 -9.48 0.27 11.77
C GLY A 40 -8.32 0.83 12.59
N SER A 41 -7.30 1.40 11.93
CA SER A 41 -6.17 2.02 12.61
C SER A 41 -6.60 3.12 13.58
N THR A 42 -5.85 3.24 14.68
CA THR A 42 -6.00 4.29 15.69
C THR A 42 -4.90 5.35 15.62
N ASP A 43 -3.99 5.21 14.66
CA ASP A 43 -2.92 6.16 14.36
C ASP A 43 -3.15 6.85 13.00
N ASP A 44 -2.15 7.59 12.54
CA ASP A 44 -2.19 8.35 11.28
C ASP A 44 -1.94 7.48 10.02
N THR A 45 -2.32 6.20 10.03
CA THR A 45 -2.15 5.30 8.87
C THR A 45 -2.87 5.82 7.61
N ALA A 46 -4.03 6.48 7.79
CA ALA A 46 -4.88 6.97 6.70
C ALA A 46 -4.94 8.51 6.61
N ALA A 47 -4.04 9.22 7.32
CA ALA A 47 -4.07 10.68 7.47
C ALA A 47 -3.68 11.47 6.21
#